data_AF-A0A1V1T2C4-F1
#
_entry.id   AF-A0A1V1T2C4-F1
#
_cell.length_a   1.000
_cell.length_b   1.000
_cell.length_c   1.000
_cell.angle_alpha   90.00
_cell.angle_beta   90.00
_cell.angle_gamma   90.00
#
_symmetry.space_group_name_H-M   'P 1'
#
loop_
_entity.id
_entity.type
_entity.pdbx_description
1 polymer ?
#
loop_
_entity_poly.entity_id
_entity_poly.type
_entity_poly.pdbx_seq_one_letter_code
_entity_poly.pdbx_strand_id
1 'polypeptide(L)'
;MAPRLSLPTTARLPSSLRVNPSNTSITKALSRLSRPSLLSLVLDWLDPNNQSLCPPLLRENSSDDEEDEFASDLYPPAYSLPELRELYTDMQTRKGGKREVVDRILEGDWRDGLSLYQLAMADLQYLYDHPGTLKWACYKIQRLQTPEHEDDVEADRSYDKIDKLAMHVPRFHPSTFLQNLQSEVLPDVKAHYNFDRPKGLPLLLLRIFVLDSPYNTDLAVSATSGSMSSTARTVTCFDASRTIYVAFPDASPHIFVSKSQSAGPTTHAETRSLRALIVEGIPKALSRPGERYALKSVNLQTKNLDAMLSLRGSGRSNAAAGGWSVYAGDKAADARTHSPLNPLLPTPPLSDDAVEDDDERAADLRNQETKTLKRALGPETTEEGKQRKRARLVAQARFGDNAKVDDGKGVERVDVLVEDAFPIHAADVEGEDDDQDTEETQQSRSRKPKGRRSGIDASLLQEAEIDEDEDPEQQRRGQNQEADASDENPHRVGPRRTGEGDRDREKWAWRPNVRLSLHGPHVFAGIRQLVEAGFIDGERMPGWMTGEEGVTMGAVRNGRIKGFRGSGL
;
A
#
# COMPACT_ATOMS: atom_id res chain seq x y z
N MET A 1 -17.85 43.60 -18.44
CA MET A 1 -18.20 42.22 -18.87
C MET A 1 -19.29 41.70 -17.95
N ALA A 2 -20.41 41.21 -18.48
CA ALA A 2 -21.44 40.56 -17.66
C ALA A 2 -20.84 39.33 -16.96
N PRO A 3 -21.19 39.05 -15.69
CA PRO A 3 -20.72 37.86 -15.01
C PRO A 3 -21.21 36.63 -15.79
N ARG A 4 -20.27 35.78 -16.23
CA ARG A 4 -20.59 34.51 -16.88
C ARG A 4 -21.36 33.66 -15.88
N LEU A 5 -22.62 33.36 -16.18
CA LEU A 5 -23.46 32.46 -15.38
C LEU A 5 -22.80 31.07 -15.34
N SER A 6 -22.41 30.63 -14.15
CA SER A 6 -21.88 29.28 -13.93
C SER A 6 -23.04 28.31 -13.67
N LEU A 7 -23.23 27.35 -14.57
CA LEU A 7 -24.24 26.30 -14.39
C LEU A 7 -23.62 25.10 -13.67
N PRO A 8 -24.28 24.55 -12.63
CA PRO A 8 -23.90 23.26 -12.06
C PRO A 8 -23.92 22.19 -13.16
N THR A 9 -22.87 21.40 -13.23
CA THR A 9 -22.75 20.29 -14.19
C THR A 9 -22.43 19.00 -13.44
N THR A 10 -22.69 17.84 -14.03
CA THR A 10 -22.20 16.54 -13.53
C THR A 10 -20.84 16.17 -14.13
N ALA A 11 -20.29 17.00 -15.03
CA ALA A 11 -19.03 16.77 -15.70
C ALA A 11 -17.81 16.81 -14.74
N ARG A 12 -16.78 16.01 -15.05
CA ARG A 12 -15.46 16.07 -14.41
C ARG A 12 -14.78 17.42 -14.66
N LEU A 13 -13.80 17.75 -13.82
CA LEU A 13 -12.96 18.93 -14.05
C LEU A 13 -12.10 18.71 -15.30
N PRO A 14 -12.12 19.64 -16.27
CA PRO A 14 -11.32 19.49 -17.48
C PRO A 14 -9.84 19.68 -17.16
N SER A 15 -8.98 18.90 -17.82
CA SER A 15 -7.52 18.97 -17.66
C SER A 15 -6.93 20.32 -18.06
N SER A 16 -7.60 21.05 -18.94
CA SER A 16 -7.22 22.39 -19.40
C SER A 16 -7.62 23.52 -18.44
N LEU A 17 -8.39 23.23 -17.37
CA LEU A 17 -8.79 24.24 -16.38
C LEU A 17 -7.55 24.83 -15.71
N ARG A 18 -7.43 26.16 -15.67
CA ARG A 18 -6.25 26.85 -15.15
C ARG A 18 -6.46 27.31 -13.72
N VAL A 19 -5.41 27.18 -12.91
CA VAL A 19 -5.34 27.72 -11.56
C VAL A 19 -4.51 29.00 -11.60
N ASN A 20 -5.05 30.07 -11.02
CA ASN A 20 -4.38 31.37 -10.98
C ASN A 20 -2.98 31.26 -10.33
N PRO A 21 -1.92 31.86 -10.92
CA PRO A 21 -0.54 31.72 -10.45
C PRO A 21 -0.31 32.35 -9.06
N SER A 22 -1.14 33.29 -8.62
CA SER A 22 -1.10 33.87 -7.27
C SER A 22 -1.51 32.89 -6.16
N ASN A 23 -1.99 31.69 -6.53
CA ASN A 23 -2.35 30.66 -5.56
C ASN A 23 -1.09 30.05 -4.93
N THR A 24 -0.94 30.27 -3.61
CA THR A 24 0.19 29.74 -2.82
C THR A 24 0.37 28.23 -2.92
N SER A 25 -0.68 27.45 -3.24
CA SER A 25 -0.59 26.01 -3.42
C SER A 25 0.23 25.62 -4.64
N ILE A 26 0.18 26.40 -5.72
CA ILE A 26 1.01 26.17 -6.93
C ILE A 26 2.47 26.40 -6.60
N THR A 27 2.77 27.55 -5.98
CA THR A 27 4.14 27.87 -5.54
C THR A 27 4.68 26.80 -4.60
N LYS A 28 3.86 26.32 -3.66
CA LYS A 28 4.22 25.20 -2.77
C LYS A 28 4.47 23.91 -3.56
N ALA A 29 3.60 23.52 -4.48
CA ALA A 29 3.75 22.31 -5.29
C ALA A 29 5.07 22.32 -6.09
N LEU A 30 5.35 23.41 -6.82
CA LEU A 30 6.59 23.54 -7.60
C LEU A 30 7.83 23.65 -6.70
N SER A 31 7.74 24.38 -5.58
CA SER A 31 8.88 24.54 -4.67
C SER A 31 9.29 23.26 -3.96
N ARG A 32 8.41 22.24 -3.87
CA ARG A 32 8.73 20.93 -3.30
C ARG A 32 9.59 20.07 -4.23
N LEU A 33 9.56 20.34 -5.54
CA LEU A 33 10.37 19.61 -6.51
C LEU A 33 11.84 20.03 -6.44
N SER A 34 12.71 19.11 -6.83
CA SER A 34 14.12 19.42 -7.04
C SER A 34 14.29 20.27 -8.31
N ARG A 35 15.36 21.07 -8.41
CA ARG A 35 15.66 21.84 -9.63
C ARG A 35 15.72 20.96 -10.89
N PRO A 36 16.44 19.83 -10.92
CA PRO A 36 16.47 18.99 -12.12
C PRO A 36 15.11 18.39 -12.46
N SER A 37 14.33 17.93 -11.45
CA SER A 37 12.98 17.40 -11.68
C SER A 37 12.02 18.47 -12.23
N LEU A 38 12.16 19.72 -11.77
CA LEU A 38 11.36 20.84 -12.25
C LEU A 38 11.69 21.17 -13.72
N LEU A 39 12.97 21.16 -14.09
CA LEU A 39 13.39 21.42 -15.47
C LEU A 39 12.97 20.28 -16.41
N SER A 40 13.11 19.02 -16.00
CA SER A 40 12.61 17.88 -16.80
C SER A 40 11.10 17.95 -16.98
N LEU A 41 10.37 18.30 -15.92
CA LEU A 41 8.91 18.46 -15.96
C LEU A 41 8.48 19.56 -16.95
N VAL A 42 9.20 20.68 -16.99
CA VAL A 42 8.91 21.75 -17.96
C VAL A 42 9.19 21.30 -19.39
N LEU A 43 10.30 20.58 -19.62
CA LEU A 43 10.59 20.03 -20.94
C LEU A 43 9.50 19.04 -21.40
N ASP A 44 8.97 18.23 -20.48
CA ASP A 44 7.84 17.33 -20.75
C ASP A 44 6.53 18.12 -21.03
N TRP A 45 6.32 19.28 -20.40
CA TRP A 45 5.18 20.16 -20.73
C TRP A 45 5.30 20.76 -22.14
N LEU A 46 6.51 21.09 -22.56
CA LEU A 46 6.83 21.67 -23.87
C LEU A 46 6.91 20.62 -24.99
N ASP A 47 6.68 19.35 -24.70
CA ASP A 47 6.59 18.31 -25.73
C ASP A 47 5.34 18.49 -26.59
N PRO A 48 5.43 18.21 -27.90
CA PRO A 48 4.34 18.47 -28.85
C PRO A 48 3.06 17.69 -28.50
N ASN A 49 3.19 16.55 -27.81
CA ASN A 49 2.06 15.73 -27.37
C ASN A 49 1.22 16.43 -26.27
N ASN A 50 1.87 17.22 -25.40
CA ASN A 50 1.25 17.85 -24.24
C ASN A 50 0.84 19.31 -24.50
N GLN A 51 1.25 19.88 -25.64
CA GLN A 51 1.04 21.29 -25.98
C GLN A 51 -0.44 21.73 -25.94
N SER A 52 -1.37 20.85 -26.28
CA SER A 52 -2.81 21.14 -26.21
C SER A 52 -3.33 21.37 -24.78
N LEU A 53 -2.68 20.76 -23.79
CA LEU A 53 -3.05 20.80 -22.37
C LEU A 53 -2.16 21.75 -21.55
N CYS A 54 -0.96 22.05 -22.06
CA CYS A 54 0.06 22.86 -21.39
C CYS A 54 0.56 24.04 -22.26
N PRO A 55 -0.28 24.84 -22.94
CA PRO A 55 0.23 25.87 -23.83
C PRO A 55 0.92 26.99 -23.03
N PRO A 56 2.21 27.29 -23.29
CA PRO A 56 2.89 28.44 -22.72
C PRO A 56 2.44 29.73 -23.41
N LEU A 57 2.71 30.86 -22.75
CA LEU A 57 2.60 32.17 -23.35
C LEU A 57 3.74 32.35 -24.36
N LEU A 58 3.39 32.56 -25.63
CA LEU A 58 4.33 32.85 -26.71
C LEU A 58 4.08 34.26 -27.22
N ARG A 59 5.17 34.93 -27.59
CA ARG A 59 5.10 36.26 -28.18
C ARG A 59 4.56 36.16 -29.60
N GLU A 60 3.55 36.97 -29.92
CA GLU A 60 3.12 37.15 -31.30
C GLU A 60 4.11 38.04 -32.04
N ASN A 61 4.48 37.69 -33.27
CA ASN A 61 5.20 38.59 -34.17
C ASN A 61 4.23 39.71 -34.58
N SER A 62 4.06 40.73 -33.75
CA SER A 62 3.34 41.93 -34.13
C SER A 62 4.14 42.69 -35.20
N SER A 63 3.50 42.95 -36.34
CA SER A 63 4.06 43.77 -37.40
C SER A 63 4.00 45.25 -37.00
N ASP A 64 5.17 45.88 -36.95
CA ASP A 64 5.45 47.32 -36.99
C ASP A 64 4.88 48.22 -35.86
N ASP A 65 5.80 48.96 -35.22
CA ASP A 65 5.62 50.22 -34.48
C ASP A 65 4.91 50.25 -33.10
N GLU A 66 4.66 49.12 -32.45
CA GLU A 66 4.30 49.09 -31.01
C GLU A 66 5.56 48.82 -30.15
N GLU A 67 5.82 49.65 -29.14
CA GLU A 67 6.86 49.40 -28.14
C GLU A 67 6.63 47.98 -27.56
N ASP A 68 7.65 47.11 -27.63
CA ASP A 68 7.56 45.73 -27.14
C ASP A 68 7.12 45.72 -25.67
N GLU A 69 5.83 45.44 -25.43
CA GLU A 69 5.19 45.46 -24.11
C GLU A 69 5.93 44.54 -23.11
N PHE A 70 6.62 43.52 -23.64
CA PHE A 70 7.36 42.54 -22.86
C PHE A 70 8.86 42.88 -22.72
N ALA A 71 9.37 43.96 -23.33
CA ALA A 71 10.79 44.32 -23.25
C ALA A 71 11.21 44.80 -21.85
N SER A 72 10.27 45.31 -21.05
CA SER A 72 10.52 45.71 -19.67
C SER A 72 10.39 44.56 -18.66
N ASP A 73 9.97 43.37 -19.12
CA ASP A 73 9.75 42.23 -18.23
C ASP A 73 11.05 41.54 -17.85
N LEU A 74 11.13 41.10 -16.59
CA LEU A 74 12.27 40.34 -16.08
C LEU A 74 12.42 38.98 -16.79
N TYR A 75 11.29 38.39 -17.22
CA TYR A 75 11.21 37.14 -17.95
C TYR A 75 10.35 37.32 -19.21
N PRO A 76 10.94 37.75 -20.33
CA PRO A 76 10.21 37.91 -21.59
C PRO A 76 9.78 36.53 -22.14
N PRO A 77 8.54 36.39 -22.64
CA PRO A 77 8.09 35.19 -23.34
C PRO A 77 8.87 34.96 -24.64
N ALA A 78 9.10 33.69 -24.99
CA ALA A 78 9.79 33.31 -26.22
C ALA A 78 8.90 33.49 -27.47
N TYR A 79 9.51 33.61 -28.65
CA TYR A 79 8.78 33.72 -29.93
C TYR A 79 8.30 32.35 -30.44
N SER A 80 8.97 31.27 -30.05
CA SER A 80 8.64 29.93 -30.51
C SER A 80 8.84 28.83 -29.46
N LEU A 81 8.13 27.71 -29.62
CA LEU A 81 8.29 26.54 -28.74
C LEU A 81 9.72 25.96 -28.76
N PRO A 82 10.41 25.81 -29.92
CA PRO A 82 11.77 25.30 -29.94
C PRO A 82 12.76 26.21 -29.20
N GLU A 83 12.62 27.52 -29.34
CA GLU A 83 13.44 28.51 -28.63
C GLU A 83 13.25 28.39 -27.11
N LEU A 84 12.00 28.23 -26.65
CA LEU A 84 11.72 28.02 -25.24
C LEU A 84 12.34 26.72 -24.71
N ARG A 85 12.31 25.64 -25.50
CA ARG A 85 12.95 24.36 -25.13
C ARG A 85 14.46 24.48 -25.02
N GLU A 86 15.10 25.19 -25.95
CA GLU A 86 16.54 25.46 -25.91
C GLU A 86 16.91 26.22 -24.64
N LEU A 87 16.13 27.25 -24.29
CA LEU A 87 16.34 28.04 -23.07
C LEU A 87 16.25 27.20 -21.78
N TYR A 88 15.27 26.31 -21.67
CA TYR A 88 15.17 25.39 -20.52
C TYR A 88 16.29 24.34 -20.51
N THR A 89 16.77 23.92 -21.68
CA THR A 89 17.93 23.01 -21.81
C THR A 89 19.22 23.70 -21.38
N ASP A 90 19.40 24.96 -21.75
CA ASP A 90 20.53 25.79 -21.31
C ASP A 90 20.49 26.04 -19.80
N MET A 91 19.30 26.25 -19.23
CA MET A 91 19.16 26.32 -17.78
C MET A 91 19.51 25.00 -17.09
N GLN A 92 19.34 23.85 -17.74
CA GLN A 92 19.75 22.56 -17.18
C GLN A 92 21.28 22.44 -17.09
N THR A 93 22.01 22.94 -18.09
CA THR A 93 23.48 22.94 -18.09
C THR A 93 24.07 24.02 -17.17
N ARG A 94 23.39 25.17 -17.05
CA ARG A 94 23.78 26.26 -16.16
C ARG A 94 23.52 25.91 -14.69
N LYS A 95 24.42 26.35 -13.80
CA LYS A 95 24.17 26.36 -12.35
C LYS A 95 23.37 27.61 -11.99
N GLY A 96 22.13 27.43 -11.54
CA GLY A 96 21.21 28.51 -11.17
C GLY A 96 20.34 28.14 -9.96
N GLY A 97 19.57 29.11 -9.46
CA GLY A 97 18.68 28.90 -8.32
C GLY A 97 17.42 28.13 -8.71
N LYS A 98 16.82 27.38 -7.79
CA LYS A 98 15.48 26.80 -8.00
C LYS A 98 14.41 27.89 -8.13
N ARG A 99 14.51 28.94 -7.30
CA ARG A 99 13.57 30.05 -7.26
C ARG A 99 13.49 30.78 -8.60
N GLU A 100 14.63 31.00 -9.24
CA GLU A 100 14.72 31.57 -10.60
C GLU A 100 13.88 30.80 -11.61
N VAL A 101 13.91 29.45 -11.57
CA VAL A 101 13.12 28.60 -12.47
C VAL A 101 11.63 28.70 -12.15
N VAL A 102 11.25 28.70 -10.87
CA VAL A 102 9.84 28.84 -10.45
C VAL A 102 9.28 30.21 -10.82
N ASP A 103 10.03 31.28 -10.56
CA ASP A 103 9.64 32.66 -10.86
C ASP A 103 9.51 32.82 -12.38
N ARG A 104 10.43 32.26 -13.18
CA ARG A 104 10.30 32.24 -14.65
C ARG A 104 9.03 31.50 -15.12
N ILE A 105 8.71 30.35 -14.54
CA ILE A 105 7.50 29.57 -14.91
C ILE A 105 6.25 30.39 -14.63
N LEU A 106 6.12 30.98 -13.43
CA LEU A 106 4.89 31.63 -12.98
C LEU A 106 4.73 33.07 -13.48
N GLU A 107 5.82 33.84 -13.53
CA GLU A 107 5.82 35.25 -13.94
C GLU A 107 6.16 35.43 -15.41
N GLY A 108 6.76 34.43 -16.07
CA GLY A 108 7.13 34.48 -17.49
C GLY A 108 6.22 33.61 -18.36
N ASP A 109 6.55 32.32 -18.44
CA ASP A 109 6.04 31.44 -19.50
C ASP A 109 4.57 30.97 -19.26
N TRP A 110 4.05 31.02 -18.02
CA TRP A 110 2.66 30.66 -17.66
C TRP A 110 1.96 31.70 -16.77
N ARG A 111 2.01 32.98 -17.18
CA ARG A 111 1.33 34.10 -16.48
C ARG A 111 -0.18 33.93 -16.30
N ASP A 112 -0.83 33.23 -17.23
CA ASP A 112 -2.26 32.95 -17.17
C ASP A 112 -2.62 31.83 -16.18
N GLY A 113 -1.63 31.23 -15.53
CA GLY A 113 -1.78 30.13 -14.60
C GLY A 113 -1.53 28.75 -15.21
N LEU A 114 -1.36 27.77 -14.32
CA LEU A 114 -1.06 26.39 -14.70
C LEU A 114 -2.34 25.56 -14.81
N SER A 115 -2.37 24.65 -15.78
CA SER A 115 -3.48 23.72 -15.97
C SER A 115 -3.51 22.67 -14.86
N LEU A 116 -4.71 22.11 -14.59
CA LEU A 116 -4.85 20.99 -13.66
C LEU A 116 -4.02 19.77 -14.08
N TYR A 117 -3.79 19.59 -15.38
CA TYR A 117 -2.89 18.56 -15.89
C TYR A 117 -1.42 18.85 -15.52
N GLN A 118 -0.94 20.08 -15.68
CA GLN A 118 0.42 20.47 -15.26
C GLN A 118 0.62 20.24 -13.76
N LEU A 119 -0.37 20.61 -12.94
CA LEU A 119 -0.34 20.34 -11.49
C LEU A 119 -0.36 18.84 -11.18
N ALA A 120 -1.13 18.04 -11.94
CA ALA A 120 -1.14 16.59 -11.79
C ALA A 120 0.23 15.99 -12.10
N MET A 121 0.91 16.45 -13.14
CA MET A 121 2.27 16.01 -13.48
C MET A 121 3.29 16.42 -12.40
N ALA A 122 3.19 17.64 -11.86
CA ALA A 122 4.06 18.10 -10.76
C ALA A 122 3.89 17.24 -9.49
N ASP A 123 2.65 16.93 -9.11
CA ASP A 123 2.33 16.07 -7.97
C ASP A 123 2.84 14.63 -8.16
N LEU A 124 2.72 14.09 -9.38
CA LEU A 124 3.22 12.74 -9.71
C LEU A 124 4.74 12.70 -9.71
N GLN A 125 5.40 13.70 -10.28
CA GLN A 125 6.85 13.81 -10.23
C GLN A 125 7.37 13.88 -8.79
N TYR A 126 6.68 14.63 -7.92
CA TYR A 126 7.03 14.67 -6.51
C TYR A 126 6.91 13.30 -5.82
N LEU A 127 5.89 12.52 -6.18
CA LEU A 127 5.70 11.16 -5.68
C LEU A 127 6.83 10.22 -6.13
N TYR A 128 7.34 10.38 -7.35
CA TYR A 128 8.46 9.59 -7.88
C TYR A 128 9.79 9.95 -7.21
N ASP A 129 10.02 11.24 -6.96
CA ASP A 129 11.21 11.69 -6.24
C ASP A 129 11.19 11.24 -4.76
N HIS A 130 9.99 11.05 -4.18
CA HIS A 130 9.80 10.74 -2.76
C HIS A 130 8.81 9.57 -2.54
N PRO A 131 9.21 8.32 -2.85
CA PRO A 131 8.33 7.16 -2.80
C PRO A 131 7.77 6.85 -1.39
N GLY A 132 8.42 7.35 -0.33
CA GLY A 132 7.97 7.22 1.06
C GLY A 132 6.95 8.26 1.54
N THR A 133 6.49 9.17 0.68
CA THR A 133 5.56 10.24 1.08
C THR A 133 4.16 9.71 1.38
N LEU A 134 3.71 8.71 0.62
CA LEU A 134 2.36 8.16 0.74
C LEU A 134 2.39 6.82 1.48
N LYS A 135 1.36 6.57 2.27
CA LYS A 135 1.11 5.28 2.91
C LYS A 135 0.00 4.62 2.13
N TRP A 136 0.21 3.40 1.70
CA TRP A 136 -0.69 2.66 0.85
C TRP A 136 -1.43 1.60 1.65
N ALA A 137 -2.65 1.29 1.22
CA ALA A 137 -3.46 0.21 1.75
C ALA A 137 -3.83 -0.74 0.61
N CYS A 138 -3.72 -2.04 0.86
CA CYS A 138 -4.07 -3.07 -0.12
C CYS A 138 -5.55 -3.45 0.00
N TYR A 139 -6.22 -3.59 -1.15
CA TYR A 139 -7.57 -4.14 -1.27
C TYR A 139 -7.54 -5.25 -2.31
N LYS A 140 -8.36 -6.28 -2.11
CA LYS A 140 -8.58 -7.37 -3.06
C LYS A 140 -9.96 -7.21 -3.69
N ILE A 141 -10.01 -7.22 -5.02
CA ILE A 141 -11.25 -7.25 -5.78
C ILE A 141 -11.79 -8.68 -5.72
N GLN A 142 -13.04 -8.84 -5.31
CA GLN A 142 -13.73 -10.12 -5.30
C GLN A 142 -15.08 -9.99 -5.99
N ARG A 143 -15.49 -11.03 -6.73
CA ARG A 143 -16.80 -11.07 -7.37
C ARG A 143 -17.87 -11.42 -6.34
N LEU A 144 -19.01 -10.74 -6.41
CA LEU A 144 -20.22 -11.09 -5.67
C LEU A 144 -21.01 -12.12 -6.47
N GLN A 145 -21.58 -13.12 -5.78
CA GLN A 145 -22.44 -14.12 -6.40
C GLN A 145 -23.72 -13.46 -6.95
N THR A 146 -24.06 -13.75 -8.20
CA THR A 146 -25.34 -13.36 -8.80
C THR A 146 -26.32 -14.50 -8.56
N PRO A 147 -27.55 -14.26 -8.07
CA PRO A 147 -28.54 -15.32 -7.91
C PRO A 147 -28.93 -15.89 -9.28
N GLU A 148 -28.91 -17.22 -9.40
CA GLU A 148 -29.28 -17.94 -10.62
C GLU A 148 -30.78 -18.36 -10.64
N HIS A 149 -31.50 -18.21 -9.52
CA HIS A 149 -32.92 -18.57 -9.39
C HIS A 149 -33.75 -17.50 -8.67
N GLU A 150 -35.02 -17.37 -9.07
CA GLU A 150 -36.01 -16.46 -8.46
C GLU A 150 -36.31 -16.86 -6.99
N ASP A 151 -36.13 -18.13 -6.62
CA ASP A 151 -36.34 -18.65 -5.27
C ASP A 151 -35.26 -18.21 -4.26
N ASP A 152 -34.08 -17.77 -4.71
CA ASP A 152 -33.02 -17.19 -3.86
C ASP A 152 -33.32 -15.74 -3.45
N VAL A 153 -34.40 -15.15 -3.98
CA VAL A 153 -34.82 -13.75 -3.72
C VAL A 153 -35.71 -13.66 -2.47
N GLU A 154 -36.45 -14.73 -2.12
CA GLU A 154 -37.38 -14.75 -0.97
C GLU A 154 -36.74 -15.20 0.35
N ALA A 155 -35.67 -15.99 0.29
CA ALA A 155 -34.85 -16.23 1.47
C ALA A 155 -33.92 -15.02 1.62
N ASP A 156 -33.86 -14.41 2.80
CA ASP A 156 -32.96 -13.31 3.19
C ASP A 156 -31.45 -13.70 3.16
N ARG A 157 -31.05 -14.57 2.23
CA ARG A 157 -29.70 -15.03 1.93
C ARG A 157 -28.96 -13.92 1.18
N SER A 158 -28.67 -12.85 1.91
CA SER A 158 -27.68 -11.80 1.65
C SER A 158 -27.06 -11.81 0.24
N TYR A 159 -27.43 -10.83 -0.58
CA TYR A 159 -26.90 -10.54 -1.91
C TYR A 159 -25.39 -10.18 -1.95
N ASP A 160 -24.66 -10.46 -0.86
CA ASP A 160 -23.27 -10.11 -0.59
C ASP A 160 -22.36 -11.34 -0.43
N LYS A 161 -22.83 -12.55 -0.76
CA LYS A 161 -21.96 -13.73 -0.70
C LYS A 161 -20.84 -13.62 -1.72
N ILE A 162 -19.62 -13.51 -1.20
CA ILE A 162 -18.38 -13.45 -2.00
C ILE A 162 -18.15 -14.81 -2.66
N ASP A 163 -17.99 -14.81 -3.97
CA ASP A 163 -17.54 -16.00 -4.69
C ASP A 163 -16.06 -16.25 -4.37
N LYS A 164 -15.80 -17.27 -3.56
CA LYS A 164 -14.44 -17.70 -3.19
C LYS A 164 -13.81 -18.62 -4.23
N LEU A 165 -14.59 -19.14 -5.19
CA LEU A 165 -14.18 -20.15 -6.16
C LEU A 165 -13.77 -19.52 -7.50
N ALA A 166 -14.46 -18.46 -7.93
CA ALA A 166 -14.10 -17.75 -9.16
C ALA A 166 -12.95 -16.76 -8.93
N MET A 167 -11.73 -17.10 -9.36
CA MET A 167 -10.63 -16.15 -9.49
C MET A 167 -10.79 -15.30 -10.76
N HIS A 168 -11.83 -14.47 -10.81
CA HIS A 168 -12.07 -13.57 -11.93
C HIS A 168 -11.49 -12.17 -11.66
N VAL A 169 -10.55 -11.74 -12.49
CA VAL A 169 -10.00 -10.37 -12.47
C VAL A 169 -10.77 -9.52 -13.48
N PRO A 170 -11.37 -8.38 -13.10
CA PRO A 170 -12.12 -7.54 -14.03
C PRO A 170 -11.22 -7.00 -15.14
N ARG A 171 -11.73 -6.97 -16.37
CA ARG A 171 -11.04 -6.29 -17.49
C ARG A 171 -11.08 -4.79 -17.26
N PHE A 172 -9.90 -4.21 -17.03
CA PHE A 172 -9.74 -2.80 -16.76
C PHE A 172 -9.53 -2.01 -18.05
N HIS A 173 -10.43 -1.06 -18.35
CA HIS A 173 -10.24 -0.08 -19.40
C HIS A 173 -10.33 1.34 -18.80
N PRO A 174 -9.26 2.16 -18.85
CA PRO A 174 -9.19 3.45 -18.16
C PRO A 174 -10.37 4.39 -18.47
N SER A 175 -10.74 4.54 -19.75
CA SER A 175 -11.78 5.50 -20.17
C SER A 175 -13.17 5.14 -19.65
N THR A 176 -13.58 3.88 -19.80
CA THR A 176 -14.88 3.38 -19.31
C THR A 176 -14.93 3.40 -17.79
N PHE A 177 -13.84 3.00 -17.13
CA PHE A 177 -13.74 3.06 -15.68
C PHE A 177 -13.94 4.49 -15.15
N LEU A 178 -13.33 5.50 -15.78
CA LEU A 178 -13.53 6.90 -15.37
C LEU A 178 -14.96 7.38 -15.57
N GLN A 179 -15.60 6.99 -16.67
CA GLN A 179 -17.00 7.36 -16.93
C GLN A 179 -17.92 6.77 -15.86
N ASN A 180 -17.73 5.49 -15.53
CA ASN A 180 -18.52 4.81 -14.50
C ASN A 180 -18.21 5.35 -13.09
N LEU A 181 -16.93 5.61 -12.79
CA LEU A 181 -16.55 6.18 -11.49
C LEU A 181 -17.17 7.57 -11.31
N GLN A 182 -17.22 8.36 -12.39
CA GLN A 182 -17.83 9.69 -12.36
C GLN A 182 -19.35 9.63 -12.13
N SER A 183 -20.07 8.63 -12.65
CA SER A 183 -21.50 8.48 -12.38
C SER A 183 -21.83 8.08 -10.94
N GLU A 184 -20.88 7.46 -10.24
CA GLU A 184 -21.04 7.05 -8.83
C GLU A 184 -20.67 8.16 -7.84
N VAL A 185 -19.87 9.16 -8.26
CA VAL A 185 -19.49 10.28 -7.39
C VAL A 185 -20.65 11.29 -7.29
N LEU A 186 -20.85 11.83 -6.08
CA LEU A 186 -21.90 12.81 -5.80
C LEU A 186 -21.81 14.03 -6.75
N PRO A 187 -22.95 14.57 -7.22
CA PRO A 187 -22.97 15.69 -8.17
C PRO A 187 -22.33 16.98 -7.61
N ASP A 188 -22.35 17.17 -6.30
CA ASP A 188 -21.75 18.33 -5.61
C ASP A 188 -20.23 18.25 -5.53
N VAL A 189 -19.66 17.07 -5.75
CA VAL A 189 -18.22 16.82 -5.71
C VAL A 189 -17.69 16.76 -7.14
N LYS A 190 -16.66 17.56 -7.41
CA LYS A 190 -15.99 17.59 -8.71
C LYS A 190 -14.60 17.02 -8.59
N ALA A 191 -14.22 16.16 -9.51
CA ALA A 191 -12.90 15.55 -9.51
C ALA A 191 -12.18 15.77 -10.83
N HIS A 192 -10.87 16.00 -10.72
CA HIS A 192 -9.92 15.90 -11.82
C HIS A 192 -9.22 14.55 -11.72
N TYR A 193 -9.17 13.84 -12.85
CA TYR A 193 -8.59 12.50 -12.94
C TYR A 193 -7.39 12.53 -13.89
N ASN A 194 -6.27 11.95 -13.47
CA ASN A 194 -5.10 11.77 -14.31
C ASN A 194 -4.56 10.35 -14.17
N PHE A 195 -4.34 9.68 -15.30
CA PHE A 195 -3.65 8.39 -15.32
C PHE A 195 -2.18 8.60 -15.69
N ASP A 196 -1.32 7.85 -15.03
CA ASP A 196 0.11 7.82 -15.34
C ASP A 196 0.69 6.43 -15.08
N ARG A 197 1.78 6.10 -15.79
CA ARG A 197 2.46 4.81 -15.65
C ARG A 197 3.91 5.05 -15.21
N PRO A 198 4.26 4.80 -13.93
CA PRO A 198 5.62 4.97 -13.44
C PRO A 198 6.63 4.11 -14.22
N LYS A 199 7.80 4.68 -14.50
CA LYS A 199 8.93 3.94 -15.09
C LYS A 199 9.46 2.96 -14.04
N GLY A 200 9.55 1.68 -14.39
CA GLY A 200 10.14 0.63 -13.54
C GLY A 200 9.15 -0.14 -12.65
N LEU A 201 7.88 0.29 -12.54
CA LEU A 201 6.86 -0.44 -11.78
C LEU A 201 5.73 -0.90 -12.74
N PRO A 202 5.33 -2.18 -12.73
CA PRO A 202 4.25 -2.70 -13.57
C PRO A 202 2.88 -2.37 -12.97
N LEU A 203 2.56 -1.08 -12.86
CA LEU A 203 1.28 -0.59 -12.36
C LEU A 203 0.82 0.65 -13.13
N LEU A 204 -0.50 0.86 -13.14
CA LEU A 204 -1.14 2.08 -13.59
C LEU A 204 -1.58 2.91 -12.38
N LEU A 205 -1.20 4.17 -12.34
CA LEU A 205 -1.51 5.09 -11.25
C LEU A 205 -2.61 6.06 -11.67
N LEU A 206 -3.68 6.13 -10.88
CA LEU A 206 -4.75 7.10 -11.01
C LEU A 206 -4.62 8.14 -9.90
N ARG A 207 -4.40 9.39 -10.29
CA ARG A 207 -4.51 10.56 -9.42
C ARG A 207 -5.94 11.12 -9.51
N ILE A 208 -6.58 11.28 -8.37
CA ILE A 208 -7.90 11.88 -8.21
C ILE A 208 -7.74 13.12 -7.35
N PHE A 209 -7.95 14.30 -7.92
CA PHE A 209 -7.99 15.55 -7.18
C PHE A 209 -9.43 15.98 -7.01
N VAL A 210 -9.88 16.08 -5.76
CA VAL A 210 -11.28 16.35 -5.42
C VAL A 210 -11.47 17.81 -5.00
N LEU A 211 -12.46 18.45 -5.59
CA LEU A 211 -12.95 19.79 -5.31
C LEU A 211 -14.39 19.69 -4.80
N ASP A 212 -14.65 20.30 -3.66
CA ASP A 212 -15.96 20.32 -3.01
C ASP A 212 -16.80 21.50 -3.51
N SER A 213 -17.06 21.53 -4.82
CA SER A 213 -17.81 22.58 -5.49
C SER A 213 -18.61 22.00 -6.63
N PRO A 214 -19.90 22.37 -6.81
CA PRO A 214 -20.72 21.91 -7.92
C PRO A 214 -20.32 22.55 -9.27
N TYR A 215 -19.48 23.59 -9.25
CA TYR A 215 -19.05 24.33 -10.43
C TYR A 215 -17.67 23.88 -10.93
N ASN A 216 -17.52 23.78 -12.25
CA ASN A 216 -16.29 23.41 -12.95
C ASN A 216 -15.53 24.63 -13.54
N THR A 217 -15.77 25.83 -12.98
CA THR A 217 -15.27 27.11 -13.52
C THR A 217 -13.97 27.54 -12.86
N ASP A 218 -13.20 28.40 -13.53
CA ASP A 218 -11.96 29.01 -13.01
C ASP A 218 -12.17 29.71 -11.66
N LEU A 219 -13.37 30.26 -11.39
CA LEU A 219 -13.70 30.89 -10.11
C LEU A 219 -13.74 29.90 -8.94
N ALA A 220 -14.19 28.66 -9.18
CA ALA A 220 -14.22 27.61 -8.16
C ALA A 220 -12.81 27.13 -7.79
N VAL A 221 -11.85 27.43 -8.65
CA VAL A 221 -10.44 27.06 -8.53
C VAL A 221 -9.57 28.27 -8.10
N SER A 222 -10.06 29.49 -8.32
CA SER A 222 -9.35 30.73 -8.01
C SER A 222 -9.64 31.18 -6.58
N ALA A 223 -8.76 30.82 -5.65
CA ALA A 223 -8.77 31.34 -4.30
C ALA A 223 -8.39 32.84 -4.30
N THR A 224 -9.37 33.74 -4.43
CA THR A 224 -9.11 35.16 -4.14
C THR A 224 -9.04 35.35 -2.63
N SER A 225 -7.86 35.74 -2.13
CA SER A 225 -7.59 35.95 -0.69
C SER A 225 -8.30 37.20 -0.11
N GLY A 226 -9.17 37.85 -0.87
CA GLY A 226 -9.90 39.04 -0.49
C GLY A 226 -11.29 38.71 0.06
N SER A 227 -11.46 38.86 1.38
CA SER A 227 -12.76 39.03 2.03
C SER A 227 -13.84 37.97 1.72
N MET A 228 -13.53 36.68 1.94
CA MET A 228 -14.56 35.64 2.02
C MET A 228 -14.50 34.90 3.36
N SER A 229 -15.66 34.47 3.84
CA SER A 229 -15.83 33.75 5.11
C SER A 229 -14.95 32.49 5.16
N SER A 230 -14.65 32.02 6.38
CA SER A 230 -13.84 30.81 6.62
C SER A 230 -14.31 29.58 5.86
N THR A 231 -15.60 29.47 5.54
CA THR A 231 -16.21 28.35 4.81
C THR A 231 -15.82 28.33 3.32
N ALA A 232 -15.80 29.48 2.65
CA ALA A 232 -15.44 29.55 1.22
C ALA A 232 -13.94 29.31 0.99
N ARG A 233 -13.09 29.63 1.97
CA ARG A 233 -11.65 29.34 1.95
C ARG A 233 -11.34 27.84 1.96
N THR A 234 -12.20 27.05 2.59
CA THR A 234 -12.08 25.58 2.64
C THR A 234 -12.46 24.94 1.31
N VAL A 235 -13.46 25.48 0.62
CA VAL A 235 -13.97 24.94 -0.65
C VAL A 235 -12.93 25.01 -1.78
N THR A 236 -12.16 26.09 -1.88
CA THR A 236 -11.19 26.33 -2.96
C THR A 236 -9.73 26.08 -2.57
N CYS A 237 -9.47 25.44 -1.43
CA CYS A 237 -8.10 25.15 -0.98
C CYS A 237 -7.52 23.98 -1.77
N PHE A 238 -6.53 24.25 -2.61
CA PHE A 238 -5.67 23.25 -3.24
C PHE A 238 -4.72 22.66 -2.20
N ASP A 239 -5.27 21.84 -1.30
CA ASP A 239 -4.48 21.10 -0.32
C ASP A 239 -4.17 19.70 -0.85
N ALA A 240 -2.91 19.26 -0.70
CA ALA A 240 -2.46 17.93 -1.11
C ALA A 240 -3.26 16.81 -0.41
N SER A 241 -3.90 17.10 0.73
CA SER A 241 -4.78 16.17 1.45
C SER A 241 -6.02 15.73 0.63
N ARG A 242 -6.44 16.55 -0.34
CA ARG A 242 -7.57 16.31 -1.26
C ARG A 242 -7.20 15.49 -2.50
N THR A 243 -5.91 15.19 -2.67
CA THR A 243 -5.44 14.28 -3.72
C THR A 243 -5.43 12.85 -3.19
N ILE A 244 -6.09 11.97 -3.93
CA ILE A 244 -6.16 10.53 -3.65
C ILE A 244 -5.46 9.82 -4.80
N TYR A 245 -4.70 8.78 -4.48
CA TYR A 245 -3.99 7.97 -5.46
C TYR A 245 -4.49 6.55 -5.38
N VAL A 246 -4.78 5.96 -6.54
CA VAL A 246 -5.19 4.57 -6.69
C VAL A 246 -4.23 3.91 -7.68
N ALA A 247 -3.51 2.90 -7.22
CA ALA A 247 -2.57 2.13 -8.02
C ALA A 247 -3.22 0.79 -8.40
N PHE A 248 -3.20 0.47 -9.70
CA PHE A 248 -3.69 -0.76 -10.29
C PHE A 248 -2.48 -1.55 -10.82
N PRO A 249 -1.97 -2.56 -10.10
CA PRO A 249 -0.93 -3.42 -10.61
C PRO A 249 -1.42 -4.21 -11.83
N ASP A 250 -0.56 -4.37 -12.83
CA ASP A 250 -0.88 -5.13 -14.02
C ASP A 250 -1.19 -6.58 -13.67
N ALA A 251 -2.27 -7.13 -14.23
CA ALA A 251 -2.66 -8.54 -14.07
C ALA A 251 -2.78 -9.04 -12.61
N SER A 252 -3.16 -8.17 -11.66
CA SER A 252 -3.41 -8.57 -10.28
C SER A 252 -4.87 -8.29 -9.86
N PRO A 253 -5.46 -9.11 -8.97
CA PRO A 253 -6.76 -8.82 -8.36
C PRO A 253 -6.68 -7.78 -7.24
N HIS A 254 -5.51 -7.20 -6.98
CA HIS A 254 -5.30 -6.26 -5.88
C HIS A 254 -5.28 -4.82 -6.39
N ILE A 255 -5.75 -3.89 -5.56
CA ILE A 255 -5.70 -2.45 -5.78
C ILE A 255 -5.04 -1.80 -4.57
N PHE A 256 -4.19 -0.81 -4.80
CA PHE A 256 -3.54 -0.06 -3.75
C PHE A 256 -4.12 1.35 -3.68
N VAL A 257 -4.59 1.78 -2.51
CA VAL A 257 -5.18 3.12 -2.32
C VAL A 257 -4.37 3.89 -1.29
N SER A 258 -4.08 5.16 -1.55
CA SER A 258 -3.34 6.00 -0.63
C SER A 258 -4.16 6.38 0.61
N LYS A 259 -3.52 6.37 1.78
CA LYS A 259 -4.03 6.83 3.07
C LYS A 259 -3.66 8.29 3.32
N SER A 260 -4.51 9.00 4.07
CA SER A 260 -4.27 10.40 4.44
C SER A 260 -3.26 10.42 5.59
N GLN A 261 -2.12 11.10 5.41
CA GLN A 261 -1.05 11.15 6.42
C GLN A 261 -0.95 12.50 7.16
N SER A 262 -1.59 13.58 6.70
CA SER A 262 -1.42 14.91 7.31
C SER A 262 -2.57 15.88 7.01
N ALA A 263 -3.61 15.89 7.83
CA ALA A 263 -4.60 16.98 7.83
C ALA A 263 -4.89 17.43 9.28
N GLY A 264 -5.60 18.54 9.46
CA GLY A 264 -6.10 18.91 10.79
C GLY A 264 -7.29 18.04 11.17
N PRO A 265 -7.73 18.01 12.43
CA PRO A 265 -8.84 17.16 12.87
C PRO A 265 -10.15 17.38 12.09
N THR A 266 -10.42 18.59 11.60
CA THR A 266 -11.62 18.94 10.83
C THR A 266 -11.52 18.55 9.36
N THR A 267 -10.43 18.91 8.69
CA THR A 267 -10.18 18.54 7.28
C THR A 267 -9.94 17.04 7.10
N HIS A 268 -9.54 16.34 8.16
CA HIS A 268 -9.44 14.88 8.17
C HIS A 268 -10.77 14.15 8.03
N ALA A 269 -11.86 14.68 8.61
CA ALA A 269 -13.15 14.00 8.58
C ALA A 269 -13.74 14.02 7.16
N GLU A 270 -13.80 15.20 6.53
CA GLU A 270 -14.28 15.37 5.16
C GLU A 270 -13.46 14.56 4.15
N THR A 271 -12.13 14.65 4.21
CA THR A 271 -11.25 13.88 3.30
C THR A 271 -11.35 12.37 3.52
N ARG A 272 -11.67 11.91 4.72
CA ARG A 272 -11.93 10.48 5.00
C ARG A 272 -13.26 10.04 4.39
N SER A 273 -14.32 10.83 4.54
CA SER A 273 -15.62 10.54 3.93
C SER A 273 -15.54 10.52 2.40
N LEU A 274 -14.84 11.49 1.79
CA LEU A 274 -14.62 11.52 0.33
C LEU A 274 -13.81 10.31 -0.16
N ARG A 275 -12.79 9.89 0.61
CA ARG A 275 -12.02 8.66 0.31
C ARG A 275 -12.90 7.42 0.43
N ALA A 276 -13.74 7.32 1.45
CA ALA A 276 -14.65 6.19 1.63
C ALA A 276 -15.63 6.09 0.45
N LEU A 277 -16.20 7.21 0.00
CA LEU A 277 -17.06 7.26 -1.19
C LEU A 277 -16.33 6.78 -2.45
N ILE A 278 -15.07 7.20 -2.67
CA ILE A 278 -14.28 6.73 -3.81
C ILE A 278 -13.98 5.23 -3.69
N VAL A 279 -13.61 4.75 -2.50
CA VAL A 279 -13.34 3.32 -2.27
C VAL A 279 -14.59 2.47 -2.50
N GLU A 280 -15.76 2.96 -2.11
CA GLU A 280 -17.05 2.31 -2.40
C GLU A 280 -17.43 2.38 -3.89
N GLY A 281 -17.10 3.49 -4.55
CA GLY A 281 -17.34 3.70 -5.98
C GLY A 281 -16.44 2.87 -6.91
N ILE A 282 -15.22 2.52 -6.50
CA ILE A 282 -14.30 1.69 -7.32
C ILE A 282 -14.92 0.34 -7.73
N PRO A 283 -15.44 -0.51 -6.82
CA PRO A 283 -16.05 -1.78 -7.20
C PRO A 283 -17.28 -1.58 -8.09
N LYS A 284 -18.10 -0.54 -7.84
CA LYS A 284 -19.25 -0.20 -8.69
C LYS A 284 -18.80 0.19 -10.10
N ALA A 285 -17.73 0.99 -10.23
CA ALA A 285 -17.17 1.42 -11.51
C ALA A 285 -16.55 0.27 -12.32
N LEU A 286 -16.04 -0.77 -11.64
CA LEU A 286 -15.54 -2.01 -12.26
C LEU A 286 -16.65 -3.00 -12.62
N SER A 287 -17.83 -2.86 -12.00
CA SER A 287 -18.95 -3.76 -12.19
C SER A 287 -19.62 -3.55 -13.55
N ARG A 288 -20.23 -4.62 -14.06
CA ARG A 288 -21.01 -4.65 -15.30
C ARG A 288 -22.34 -5.34 -15.02
N PRO A 289 -23.37 -5.18 -15.87
CA PRO A 289 -24.59 -5.96 -15.73
C PRO A 289 -24.27 -7.47 -15.65
N GLY A 290 -24.66 -8.13 -14.55
CA GLY A 290 -24.37 -9.55 -14.28
C GLY A 290 -23.02 -9.85 -13.59
N GLU A 291 -22.13 -8.87 -13.47
CA GLU A 291 -20.83 -8.98 -12.81
C GLU A 291 -20.64 -7.86 -11.78
N ARG A 292 -20.95 -8.14 -10.52
CA ARG A 292 -20.74 -7.21 -9.41
C ARG A 292 -19.47 -7.56 -8.66
N TYR A 293 -18.73 -6.54 -8.24
CA TYR A 293 -17.50 -6.70 -7.47
C TYR A 293 -17.62 -6.01 -6.10
N ALA A 294 -16.83 -6.49 -5.14
CA ALA A 294 -16.62 -5.87 -3.84
C ALA A 294 -15.11 -5.75 -3.57
N LEU A 295 -14.74 -4.74 -2.78
CA LEU A 295 -13.36 -4.59 -2.31
C LEU A 295 -13.24 -5.12 -0.88
N LYS A 296 -12.43 -6.17 -0.71
CA LYS A 296 -12.05 -6.68 0.60
C LYS A 296 -10.73 -6.06 1.03
N SER A 297 -10.69 -5.40 2.19
CA SER A 297 -9.44 -4.88 2.73
C SER A 297 -8.49 -6.02 3.07
N VAL A 298 -7.25 -5.90 2.59
CA VAL A 298 -6.14 -6.78 2.97
C VAL A 298 -5.32 -6.03 4.01
N ASN A 299 -4.97 -6.68 5.11
CA ASN A 299 -4.22 -6.07 6.22
C ASN A 299 -2.73 -5.83 5.89
N LEU A 300 -2.45 -5.28 4.71
CA LEU A 300 -1.13 -4.90 4.21
C LEU A 300 -1.10 -3.39 4.00
N GLN A 301 -0.23 -2.71 4.75
CA GLN A 301 -0.03 -1.28 4.68
C GLN A 301 1.45 -0.93 4.72
N THR A 302 1.97 -0.30 3.67
CA THR A 302 3.37 0.11 3.58
C THR A 302 3.46 1.49 2.95
N LYS A 303 4.57 2.19 3.16
CA LYS A 303 4.85 3.41 2.37
C LYS A 303 5.44 3.09 1.01
N ASN A 304 6.05 1.91 0.89
CA ASN A 304 6.73 1.50 -0.31
C ASN A 304 5.83 0.69 -1.25
N LEU A 305 5.64 1.20 -2.47
CA LEU A 305 4.88 0.53 -3.52
C LEU A 305 5.57 -0.73 -4.05
N ASP A 306 6.90 -0.74 -4.12
CA ASP A 306 7.65 -1.91 -4.60
C ASP A 306 7.48 -3.10 -3.66
N ALA A 307 7.50 -2.84 -2.35
CA ALA A 307 7.18 -3.84 -1.33
C ALA A 307 5.76 -4.40 -1.55
N MET A 308 4.76 -3.55 -1.82
CA MET A 308 3.40 -4.02 -2.09
C MET A 308 3.32 -4.86 -3.36
N LEU A 309 4.02 -4.47 -4.42
CA LEU A 309 4.08 -5.21 -5.68
C LEU A 309 4.75 -6.58 -5.49
N SER A 310 5.84 -6.65 -4.71
CA SER A 310 6.49 -7.94 -4.43
C SER A 310 5.59 -8.89 -3.64
N LEU A 311 4.73 -8.36 -2.76
CA LEU A 311 3.86 -9.15 -1.88
C LEU A 311 2.50 -9.48 -2.51
N ARG A 312 1.94 -8.61 -3.36
CA ARG A 312 0.56 -8.73 -3.88
C ARG A 312 0.38 -8.36 -5.36
N GLY A 313 1.47 -8.07 -6.07
CA GLY A 313 1.46 -7.82 -7.52
C GLY A 313 1.43 -9.10 -8.36
N SER A 314 1.73 -8.96 -9.65
CA SER A 314 1.72 -10.03 -10.66
C SER A 314 3.02 -10.84 -10.77
N GLY A 315 3.99 -10.61 -9.88
CA GLY A 315 5.24 -11.35 -9.85
C GLY A 315 5.14 -12.72 -9.16
N ARG A 316 6.12 -13.59 -9.42
CA ARG A 316 6.27 -14.91 -8.77
C ARG A 316 6.47 -14.82 -7.26
N SER A 317 6.91 -13.67 -6.75
CA SER A 317 7.16 -13.44 -5.33
C SER A 317 5.88 -13.25 -4.49
N ASN A 318 4.71 -13.12 -5.11
CA ASN A 318 3.46 -12.78 -4.41
C ASN A 318 2.97 -13.82 -3.39
N ALA A 319 3.28 -15.11 -3.61
CA ALA A 319 2.90 -16.23 -2.76
C ALA A 319 4.10 -17.02 -2.22
N ALA A 320 5.31 -16.56 -2.52
CA ALA A 320 6.57 -17.22 -2.18
C ALA A 320 7.58 -16.19 -1.64
N ALA A 321 7.15 -15.41 -0.65
CA ALA A 321 8.00 -14.46 0.07
C ALA A 321 8.72 -15.14 1.25
N GLY A 322 9.66 -14.43 1.88
CA GLY A 322 10.51 -14.97 2.95
C GLY A 322 11.38 -16.13 2.46
N GLY A 323 11.51 -17.18 3.26
CA GLY A 323 12.31 -18.38 2.94
C GLY A 323 11.82 -19.16 1.71
N TRP A 324 10.59 -18.93 1.27
CA TRP A 324 10.05 -19.52 0.04
C TRP A 324 10.52 -18.81 -1.23
N SER A 325 11.28 -17.71 -1.12
CA SER A 325 11.76 -16.95 -2.27
C SER A 325 12.62 -17.76 -3.23
N VAL A 326 13.20 -18.87 -2.76
CA VAL A 326 13.94 -19.82 -3.60
C VAL A 326 13.08 -20.33 -4.78
N TYR A 327 11.77 -20.47 -4.59
CA TYR A 327 10.85 -20.91 -5.65
C TYR A 327 10.38 -19.76 -6.58
N ALA A 328 10.50 -18.52 -6.10
CA ALA A 328 10.12 -17.32 -6.86
C ALA A 328 11.28 -16.74 -7.68
N GLY A 329 12.50 -16.89 -7.17
CA GLY A 329 13.71 -16.37 -7.78
C GLY A 329 13.99 -17.03 -9.12
N ASP A 330 14.34 -16.21 -10.09
CA ASP A 330 15.00 -16.63 -11.32
C ASP A 330 16.48 -16.32 -11.11
N LYS A 331 17.16 -17.01 -10.18
CA LYS A 331 18.62 -16.92 -10.13
C LYS A 331 19.05 -17.37 -11.53
N ALA A 332 19.62 -16.47 -12.33
CA ALA A 332 19.97 -16.74 -13.74
C ALA A 332 21.00 -17.87 -13.91
N ALA A 333 21.57 -18.34 -12.80
CA ALA A 333 22.27 -19.62 -12.70
C ALA A 333 21.30 -20.78 -12.94
N ASP A 334 20.12 -20.79 -12.32
CA ASP A 334 19.19 -21.92 -12.30
C ASP A 334 18.46 -22.20 -13.61
N ALA A 335 18.16 -21.16 -14.40
CA ALA A 335 17.62 -21.38 -15.74
C ALA A 335 18.63 -22.07 -16.69
N ARG A 336 19.94 -21.90 -16.42
CA ARG A 336 21.03 -22.57 -17.16
C ARG A 336 21.47 -23.88 -16.52
N THR A 337 21.34 -24.06 -15.19
CA THR A 337 21.77 -25.28 -14.48
C THR A 337 20.67 -26.31 -14.22
N HIS A 338 19.40 -25.90 -14.04
CA HIS A 338 18.29 -26.77 -13.63
C HIS A 338 17.28 -27.11 -14.73
N SER A 339 17.46 -26.60 -15.95
CA SER A 339 16.68 -27.10 -17.09
C SER A 339 16.98 -28.61 -17.25
N PRO A 340 15.98 -29.48 -17.40
CA PRO A 340 16.20 -30.93 -17.52
C PRO A 340 17.03 -31.32 -18.78
N LEU A 341 17.31 -30.34 -19.65
CA LEU A 341 18.16 -30.47 -20.83
C LEU A 341 19.62 -30.06 -20.58
N ASN A 342 19.95 -29.59 -19.38
CA ASN A 342 21.31 -29.21 -19.03
C ASN A 342 22.13 -30.45 -18.60
N PRO A 343 23.30 -30.71 -19.21
CA PRO A 343 24.12 -31.89 -18.91
C PRO A 343 24.86 -31.82 -17.57
N LEU A 344 24.86 -30.69 -16.87
CA LEU A 344 25.50 -30.53 -15.56
C LEU A 344 24.48 -30.79 -14.46
N LEU A 345 24.81 -31.70 -13.54
CA LEU A 345 24.02 -31.91 -12.33
C LEU A 345 24.06 -30.64 -11.47
N PRO A 346 22.90 -30.14 -11.00
CA PRO A 346 22.87 -28.97 -10.15
C PRO A 346 23.58 -29.22 -8.81
N THR A 347 24.40 -28.27 -8.38
CA THR A 347 24.92 -28.19 -7.02
C THR A 347 23.82 -27.68 -6.06
N PRO A 348 23.81 -28.11 -4.79
CA PRO A 348 22.84 -27.62 -3.82
C PRO A 348 22.88 -26.08 -3.69
N PRO A 349 21.73 -25.39 -3.61
CA PRO A 349 21.67 -23.91 -3.69
C PRO A 349 22.35 -23.17 -2.52
N LEU A 350 22.74 -23.88 -1.45
CA LEU A 350 23.47 -23.31 -0.30
C LEU A 350 24.96 -23.68 -0.30
N SER A 351 25.43 -24.52 -1.23
CA SER A 351 26.85 -24.86 -1.31
C SER A 351 27.66 -23.76 -2.00
N ASP A 352 27.09 -23.08 -3.00
CA ASP A 352 27.80 -22.08 -3.82
C ASP A 352 28.01 -20.74 -3.09
N ASP A 353 27.01 -20.25 -2.36
CA ASP A 353 27.13 -19.01 -1.56
C ASP A 353 28.16 -19.15 -0.41
N ALA A 354 28.40 -20.37 0.08
CA ALA A 354 29.42 -20.65 1.08
C ALA A 354 30.85 -20.56 0.51
N VAL A 355 31.02 -20.80 -0.80
CA VAL A 355 32.31 -20.70 -1.48
C VAL A 355 32.63 -19.25 -1.85
N GLU A 356 31.62 -18.45 -2.25
CA GLU A 356 31.80 -17.02 -2.55
C GLU A 356 32.19 -16.20 -1.30
N ASP A 357 31.54 -16.45 -0.15
CA ASP A 357 31.88 -15.83 1.14
C ASP A 357 33.30 -16.24 1.62
N ASP A 358 33.76 -17.45 1.26
CA ASP A 358 35.12 -17.93 1.56
C ASP A 358 36.17 -17.33 0.60
N ASP A 359 35.83 -17.08 -0.67
CA ASP A 359 36.70 -16.41 -1.65
C ASP A 359 36.85 -14.90 -1.41
N GLU A 360 35.76 -14.18 -1.06
CA GLU A 360 35.85 -12.77 -0.65
C GLU A 360 36.65 -12.60 0.65
N ARG A 361 36.49 -13.52 1.62
CA ARG A 361 37.34 -13.56 2.82
C ARG A 361 38.78 -13.93 2.50
N ALA A 362 39.03 -14.83 1.55
CA ALA A 362 40.39 -15.14 1.12
C ALA A 362 41.07 -13.94 0.44
N ALA A 363 40.30 -13.08 -0.25
CA ALA A 363 40.78 -11.82 -0.82
C ALA A 363 41.09 -10.77 0.27
N ASP A 364 40.22 -10.63 1.28
CA ASP A 364 40.44 -9.74 2.43
C ASP A 364 41.59 -10.20 3.34
N LEU A 365 41.78 -11.51 3.50
CA LEU A 365 42.92 -12.09 4.22
C LEU A 365 44.24 -11.83 3.48
N ARG A 366 44.27 -11.94 2.14
CA ARG A 366 45.46 -11.62 1.33
C ARG A 366 45.86 -10.15 1.41
N ASN A 367 44.92 -9.23 1.59
CA ASN A 367 45.22 -7.80 1.77
C ASN A 367 45.69 -7.45 3.19
N GLN A 368 45.34 -8.24 4.22
CA GLN A 368 45.80 -8.05 5.60
C GLN A 368 47.13 -8.75 5.93
N GLU A 369 47.60 -9.67 5.08
CA GLU A 369 48.82 -10.46 5.31
C GLU A 369 50.14 -9.66 5.35
N THR A 370 50.11 -8.35 5.07
CA THR A 370 51.33 -7.52 5.19
C THR A 370 51.57 -6.91 6.56
N LYS A 371 50.64 -7.00 7.54
CA LYS A 371 50.91 -6.54 8.91
C LYS A 371 50.25 -7.43 9.98
N THR A 372 51.13 -8.07 10.75
CA THR A 372 50.95 -8.67 12.09
C THR A 372 50.62 -10.18 12.15
N LEU A 373 51.61 -10.93 12.65
CA LEU A 373 51.53 -12.30 13.13
C LEU A 373 50.39 -12.42 14.16
N LYS A 374 49.25 -13.00 13.76
CA LYS A 374 48.12 -13.26 14.65
C LYS A 374 48.44 -14.43 15.59
N ARG A 375 48.61 -14.08 16.87
CA ARG A 375 48.49 -14.95 18.04
C ARG A 375 47.21 -15.80 17.89
N ALA A 376 47.32 -17.11 18.11
CA ALA A 376 46.19 -18.04 18.04
C ALA A 376 45.02 -17.53 18.90
N LEU A 377 43.90 -17.24 18.25
CA LEU A 377 42.64 -16.86 18.87
C LEU A 377 42.16 -18.00 19.80
N GLY A 378 41.66 -17.65 20.98
CA GLY A 378 41.21 -18.63 21.98
C GLY A 378 40.05 -19.51 21.47
N PRO A 379 39.85 -20.71 22.05
CA PRO A 379 38.80 -21.65 21.64
C PRO A 379 37.40 -21.01 21.67
N GLU A 380 37.11 -20.15 22.67
CA GLU A 380 35.84 -19.44 22.79
C GLU A 380 35.55 -18.51 21.60
N THR A 381 36.54 -17.75 21.14
CA THR A 381 36.38 -16.85 19.98
C THR A 381 36.17 -17.60 18.66
N THR A 382 36.64 -18.85 18.59
CA THR A 382 36.44 -19.72 17.41
C THR A 382 35.03 -20.32 17.41
N GLU A 383 34.53 -20.73 18.58
CA GLU A 383 33.16 -21.23 18.73
C GLU A 383 32.11 -20.13 18.51
N GLU A 384 32.34 -18.91 19.01
CA GLU A 384 31.49 -17.76 18.69
C GLU A 384 31.45 -17.47 17.18
N GLY A 385 32.59 -17.60 16.49
CA GLY A 385 32.67 -17.46 15.04
C GLY A 385 31.83 -18.50 14.30
N LYS A 386 31.85 -19.76 14.74
CA LYS A 386 31.02 -20.84 14.17
C LYS A 386 29.53 -20.61 14.43
N GLN A 387 29.16 -20.17 15.63
CA GLN A 387 27.77 -19.86 15.98
C GLN A 387 27.23 -18.70 15.14
N ARG A 388 28.01 -17.63 14.95
CA ARG A 388 27.64 -16.53 14.04
C ARG A 388 27.50 -16.98 12.59
N LYS A 389 28.40 -17.85 12.09
CA LYS A 389 28.27 -18.43 10.75
C LYS A 389 26.97 -19.24 10.60
N ARG A 390 26.66 -20.11 11.59
CA ARG A 390 25.39 -20.86 11.61
C ARG A 390 24.19 -19.93 11.66
N ALA A 391 24.22 -18.90 12.51
CA ALA A 391 23.14 -17.93 12.62
C ALA A 391 22.90 -17.18 11.30
N ARG A 392 23.96 -16.79 10.58
CA ARG A 392 23.87 -16.17 9.24
C ARG A 392 23.24 -17.12 8.21
N LEU A 393 23.63 -18.39 8.19
CA LEU A 393 23.05 -19.40 7.30
C LEU A 393 21.57 -19.65 7.62
N VAL A 394 21.21 -19.74 8.90
CA VAL A 394 19.81 -19.88 9.33
C VAL A 394 18.99 -18.65 8.93
N ALA A 395 19.52 -17.45 9.13
CA ALA A 395 18.87 -16.22 8.68
C ALA A 395 18.64 -16.23 7.16
N GLN A 396 19.67 -16.59 6.38
CA GLN A 396 19.55 -16.71 4.93
C GLN A 396 18.50 -17.74 4.51
N ALA A 397 18.45 -18.91 5.16
CA ALA A 397 17.44 -19.93 4.87
C ALA A 397 16.01 -19.50 5.23
N ARG A 398 15.84 -18.74 6.32
CA ARG A 398 14.51 -18.29 6.80
C ARG A 398 13.96 -17.09 6.04
N PHE A 399 14.79 -16.13 5.68
CA PHE A 399 14.38 -14.89 5.00
C PHE A 399 14.59 -14.94 3.48
N GLY A 400 15.45 -15.84 3.00
CA GLY A 400 15.81 -15.95 1.60
C GLY A 400 16.46 -14.67 1.08
N ASP A 401 16.03 -14.25 -0.10
CA ASP A 401 16.48 -13.01 -0.74
C ASP A 401 15.75 -11.76 -0.24
N ASN A 402 14.73 -11.94 0.60
CA ASN A 402 13.96 -10.84 1.17
C ASN A 402 14.60 -10.31 2.46
N ALA A 403 14.13 -9.15 2.91
CA ALA A 403 14.50 -8.54 4.18
C ALA A 403 16.01 -8.22 4.28
N LYS A 404 16.64 -7.83 3.16
CA LYS A 404 18.00 -7.25 3.20
C LYS A 404 17.85 -5.76 3.52
N VAL A 405 18.82 -5.17 4.22
CA VAL A 405 18.74 -3.77 4.70
C VAL A 405 18.48 -2.79 3.55
N ASP A 406 19.08 -3.07 2.39
CA ASP A 406 19.04 -2.22 1.21
C ASP A 406 18.19 -2.81 0.06
N ASP A 407 17.26 -3.73 0.35
CA ASP A 407 16.41 -4.33 -0.70
C ASP A 407 15.35 -3.38 -1.27
N GLY A 408 15.19 -2.20 -0.66
CA GLY A 408 14.21 -1.22 -1.09
C GLY A 408 12.77 -1.72 -0.94
N LYS A 409 12.49 -2.74 -0.11
CA LYS A 409 11.16 -3.32 0.12
C LYS A 409 10.70 -3.19 1.57
N GLY A 410 11.15 -2.12 2.22
CA GLY A 410 10.89 -1.83 3.63
C GLY A 410 9.41 -1.81 4.02
N VAL A 411 9.10 -2.59 5.06
CA VAL A 411 7.82 -2.56 5.78
C VAL A 411 8.05 -1.87 7.12
N GLU A 412 7.36 -0.75 7.36
CA GLU A 412 7.67 0.12 8.49
C GLU A 412 7.06 -0.32 9.82
N ARG A 413 5.92 -1.01 9.78
CA ARG A 413 5.15 -1.37 10.96
C ARG A 413 4.48 -2.71 10.79
N VAL A 414 4.61 -3.55 11.81
CA VAL A 414 3.95 -4.86 11.89
C VAL A 414 3.32 -4.99 13.26
N ASP A 415 2.00 -5.18 13.28
CA ASP A 415 1.19 -5.35 14.50
C ASP A 415 0.60 -6.76 14.52
N VAL A 416 0.89 -7.51 15.58
CA VAL A 416 0.47 -8.91 15.72
C VAL A 416 -0.20 -9.13 17.06
N LEU A 417 -1.39 -9.74 17.03
CA LEU A 417 -2.07 -10.27 18.20
C LEU A 417 -1.88 -11.78 18.25
N VAL A 418 -1.35 -12.32 19.33
CA VAL A 418 -1.22 -13.78 19.50
C VAL A 418 -2.46 -14.28 20.22
N GLU A 419 -3.23 -15.14 19.57
CA GLU A 419 -4.43 -15.78 20.14
C GLU A 419 -4.26 -17.31 20.30
N ASP A 420 -3.06 -17.80 20.03
CA ASP A 420 -2.69 -19.21 20.17
C ASP A 420 -2.85 -19.66 21.63
N ALA A 421 -3.31 -20.90 21.78
CA ALA A 421 -3.20 -21.61 23.04
C ALA A 421 -1.73 -21.66 23.45
N PHE A 422 -1.44 -21.26 24.67
CA PHE A 422 -0.12 -21.49 25.23
C PHE A 422 0.09 -23.01 25.37
N PRO A 423 1.28 -23.54 25.02
CA PRO A 423 1.56 -24.95 25.23
C PRO A 423 1.51 -25.24 26.73
N ILE A 424 0.49 -25.98 27.17
CA ILE A 424 0.45 -26.60 28.50
C ILE A 424 1.27 -27.88 28.36
N HIS A 425 2.41 -27.97 29.02
CA HIS A 425 3.18 -29.20 29.03
C HIS A 425 2.46 -30.22 29.92
N ALA A 426 2.48 -31.51 29.56
CA ALA A 426 1.82 -32.55 30.36
C ALA A 426 2.28 -32.57 31.83
N ALA A 427 3.48 -32.06 32.12
CA ALA A 427 3.99 -31.89 33.48
C ALA A 427 3.24 -30.83 34.33
N ASP A 428 2.51 -29.91 33.69
CA ASP A 428 1.72 -28.88 34.36
C ASP A 428 0.33 -29.39 34.77
N VAL A 429 -0.10 -30.54 34.23
CA VAL A 429 -1.43 -31.15 34.49
C VAL A 429 -1.36 -32.25 35.56
N GLU A 430 -0.18 -32.83 35.81
CA GLU A 430 0.02 -33.88 36.83
C GLU A 430 0.11 -33.34 38.27
N GLY A 431 -0.11 -32.03 38.49
CA GLY A 431 0.02 -31.37 39.79
C GLY A 431 -1.28 -30.99 40.49
N GLU A 432 -2.46 -31.22 39.91
CA GLU A 432 -3.75 -30.73 40.44
C GLU A 432 -4.78 -31.83 40.74
N ASP A 433 -4.34 -33.08 40.92
CA ASP A 433 -5.20 -34.16 41.46
C ASP A 433 -4.84 -34.45 42.93
N ASP A 434 -5.03 -33.46 43.80
CA ASP A 434 -5.34 -33.66 45.22
C ASP A 434 -5.55 -32.29 45.88
N ASP A 435 -6.79 -31.80 45.92
CA ASP A 435 -7.35 -31.29 47.17
C ASP A 435 -8.87 -31.07 47.09
N GLN A 436 -9.48 -31.35 48.23
CA GLN A 436 -10.90 -31.64 48.46
C GLN A 436 -11.84 -30.45 48.30
N ASP A 437 -13.08 -30.80 47.93
CA ASP A 437 -14.35 -30.12 48.19
C ASP A 437 -14.28 -28.92 49.15
N THR A 438 -14.60 -27.73 48.65
CA THR A 438 -15.33 -26.73 49.44
C THR A 438 -16.18 -25.87 48.52
N GLU A 439 -17.50 -25.98 48.68
CA GLU A 439 -18.47 -25.04 48.13
C GLU A 439 -18.23 -23.65 48.76
N GLU A 440 -17.82 -22.65 47.96
CA GLU A 440 -18.17 -21.27 48.26
C GLU A 440 -18.59 -20.52 46.99
N THR A 441 -19.82 -20.04 47.04
CA THR A 441 -20.46 -19.21 46.03
C THR A 441 -20.04 -17.74 46.23
N GLN A 442 -19.88 -17.03 45.11
CA GLN A 442 -20.08 -15.58 44.91
C GLN A 442 -18.91 -14.57 45.01
N GLN A 443 -18.74 -13.92 43.85
CA GLN A 443 -18.43 -12.49 43.61
C GLN A 443 -16.97 -12.03 43.62
N SER A 444 -16.27 -12.27 42.51
CA SER A 444 -15.11 -11.46 42.10
C SER A 444 -15.56 -10.16 41.41
N ARG A 445 -15.44 -9.06 42.14
CA ARG A 445 -15.66 -7.69 41.66
C ARG A 445 -14.67 -7.33 40.55
N SER A 446 -15.19 -6.87 39.41
CA SER A 446 -14.42 -6.31 38.30
C SER A 446 -13.55 -5.12 38.75
N ARG A 447 -12.22 -5.29 38.75
CA ARG A 447 -11.28 -4.17 38.89
C ARG A 447 -10.90 -3.66 37.51
N LYS A 448 -11.50 -2.55 37.08
CA LYS A 448 -11.07 -1.80 35.89
C LYS A 448 -9.68 -1.16 36.16
N PRO A 449 -8.66 -1.36 35.31
CA PRO A 449 -7.42 -0.60 35.44
C PRO A 449 -7.61 0.82 34.90
N LYS A 450 -7.41 1.81 35.79
CA LYS A 450 -7.26 3.22 35.46
C LYS A 450 -5.88 3.43 34.83
N GLY A 451 -5.83 3.61 33.51
CA GLY A 451 -4.66 4.06 32.77
C GLY A 451 -5.10 4.93 31.59
N ARG A 452 -4.39 6.03 31.33
CA ARG A 452 -4.66 6.95 30.22
C ARG A 452 -4.70 6.19 28.90
N ARG A 453 -5.90 6.03 28.35
CA ARG A 453 -6.17 5.39 27.06
C ARG A 453 -5.53 6.21 25.94
N SER A 454 -4.67 5.59 25.13
CA SER A 454 -4.16 6.22 23.91
C SER A 454 -5.30 6.24 22.87
N GLY A 455 -5.32 7.25 21.99
CA GLY A 455 -6.39 7.41 20.97
C GLY A 455 -6.56 6.24 19.99
N ILE A 456 -5.73 5.20 20.10
CA ILE A 456 -5.77 3.94 19.34
C ILE A 456 -6.80 2.96 19.93
N ASP A 457 -7.05 3.04 21.25
CA ASP A 457 -8.08 2.27 21.95
C ASP A 457 -9.48 2.66 21.46
N ALA A 458 -9.67 3.94 21.13
CA ALA A 458 -10.92 4.46 20.58
C ALA A 458 -11.20 3.99 19.15
N SER A 459 -10.19 3.82 18.30
CA SER A 459 -10.42 3.33 16.92
C SER A 459 -10.72 1.84 16.87
N LEU A 460 -10.07 1.03 17.72
CA LEU A 460 -10.33 -0.40 17.82
C LEU A 460 -11.68 -0.70 18.48
N LEU A 461 -12.09 0.11 19.46
CA LEU A 461 -13.42 0.01 20.08
C LEU A 461 -14.52 0.55 19.18
N GLN A 462 -14.30 1.66 18.47
CA GLN A 462 -15.28 2.18 17.51
C GLN A 462 -15.52 1.22 16.33
N GLU A 463 -14.51 0.44 15.94
CA GLU A 463 -14.68 -0.64 14.96
C GLU A 463 -15.34 -1.88 15.57
N ALA A 464 -15.20 -2.14 16.87
CA ALA A 464 -15.84 -3.25 17.58
C ALA A 464 -17.30 -2.97 18.00
N GLU A 465 -17.65 -1.72 18.33
CA GLU A 465 -19.01 -1.30 18.70
C GLU A 465 -19.97 -1.26 17.51
N ILE A 466 -19.47 -1.23 16.27
CA ILE A 466 -20.28 -1.36 15.03
C ILE A 466 -20.68 -2.82 14.77
N ASP A 467 -20.03 -3.79 15.42
CA ASP A 467 -20.24 -5.23 15.18
C ASP A 467 -21.14 -5.92 16.22
N GLU A 468 -21.64 -5.23 17.25
CA GLU A 468 -22.48 -5.86 18.29
C GLU A 468 -23.96 -6.09 17.87
N ASP A 469 -24.36 -5.70 16.66
CA ASP A 469 -25.74 -5.87 16.15
C ASP A 469 -26.00 -7.21 15.42
N GLU A 470 -25.03 -8.13 15.31
CA GLU A 470 -25.28 -9.48 14.76
C GLU A 470 -25.34 -10.56 15.85
N ASP A 471 -26.57 -10.95 16.20
CA ASP A 471 -26.91 -11.96 17.20
C ASP A 471 -26.45 -13.39 16.79
N PRO A 472 -25.53 -14.03 17.55
CA PRO A 472 -24.99 -15.35 17.23
C PRO A 472 -25.96 -16.53 17.40
N GLU A 473 -27.19 -16.32 17.88
CA GLU A 473 -28.18 -17.40 18.03
C GLU A 473 -28.85 -17.83 16.71
N GLN A 474 -28.83 -17.01 15.66
CA GLN A 474 -29.49 -17.35 14.39
C GLN A 474 -28.70 -18.37 13.54
N GLN A 475 -27.37 -18.43 13.67
CA GLN A 475 -26.53 -19.40 12.94
C GLN A 475 -26.67 -20.84 13.43
N ARG A 476 -27.11 -21.06 14.67
CA ARG A 476 -27.26 -22.41 15.23
C ARG A 476 -28.57 -23.09 14.86
N ARG A 477 -29.61 -22.33 14.48
CA ARG A 477 -30.92 -22.89 14.07
C ARG A 477 -30.94 -23.40 12.64
N GLY A 478 -30.12 -22.86 11.74
CA GLY A 478 -30.10 -23.26 10.32
C GLY A 478 -29.43 -24.60 10.02
N GLN A 479 -28.60 -25.14 10.94
CA GLN A 479 -27.83 -26.37 10.69
C GLN A 479 -28.54 -27.67 11.12
N ASN A 480 -29.65 -27.58 11.87
CA ASN A 480 -30.32 -28.76 12.45
C ASN A 480 -31.58 -29.23 11.70
N GLN A 481 -31.91 -28.70 10.51
CA GLN A 481 -33.15 -29.05 9.79
C GLN A 481 -32.97 -29.81 8.47
N GLU A 482 -31.76 -30.15 8.04
CA GLU A 482 -31.53 -30.75 6.70
C GLU A 482 -30.96 -32.19 6.70
N ALA A 483 -31.04 -32.92 7.81
CA ALA A 483 -30.58 -34.31 7.85
C ALA A 483 -31.54 -35.23 8.61
N ASP A 484 -32.75 -35.45 8.07
CA ASP A 484 -33.55 -36.62 8.43
C ASP A 484 -34.36 -37.14 7.22
N ALA A 485 -33.77 -38.05 6.46
CA ALA A 485 -34.47 -39.01 5.58
C ALA A 485 -33.51 -40.12 5.09
N SER A 486 -33.56 -41.25 5.80
CA SER A 486 -33.40 -42.65 5.34
C SER A 486 -32.38 -43.02 4.24
N ASP A 487 -31.42 -43.91 4.57
CA ASP A 487 -31.47 -45.30 4.07
C ASP A 487 -30.51 -46.23 4.86
N GLU A 488 -30.97 -47.45 5.13
CA GLU A 488 -30.32 -48.50 5.91
C GLU A 488 -29.31 -49.31 5.07
N ASN A 489 -28.08 -49.55 5.56
CA ASN A 489 -27.42 -50.86 5.41
C ASN A 489 -26.18 -51.01 6.33
N PRO A 490 -26.07 -52.08 7.15
CA PRO A 490 -24.93 -52.30 8.03
C PRO A 490 -23.90 -53.25 7.40
N HIS A 491 -22.64 -52.83 7.34
CA HIS A 491 -21.42 -53.61 7.62
C HIS A 491 -20.20 -53.05 6.86
N ARG A 492 -19.38 -52.28 7.56
CA ARG A 492 -17.94 -52.26 7.29
C ARG A 492 -17.16 -51.83 8.55
N VAL A 493 -16.34 -52.75 9.04
CA VAL A 493 -15.38 -52.54 10.13
C VAL A 493 -14.21 -51.70 9.62
N GLY A 494 -13.91 -50.58 10.27
CA GLY A 494 -12.81 -49.64 9.97
C GLY A 494 -12.66 -48.58 11.07
N PRO A 495 -11.47 -47.96 11.26
CA PRO A 495 -10.79 -47.96 12.55
C PRO A 495 -11.19 -46.86 13.55
N ARG A 496 -10.87 -47.22 14.81
CA ARG A 496 -11.05 -46.59 16.12
C ARG A 496 -10.78 -45.07 16.16
N ARG A 497 -11.77 -44.36 16.74
CA ARG A 497 -11.77 -42.94 17.09
C ARG A 497 -10.56 -42.54 17.97
N THR A 498 -9.80 -41.55 17.51
CA THR A 498 -8.82 -40.76 18.31
C THR A 498 -9.20 -39.27 18.36
N GLY A 499 -10.46 -38.91 18.10
CA GLY A 499 -10.91 -37.51 17.93
C GLY A 499 -11.74 -36.90 19.07
N GLU A 500 -11.88 -37.58 20.20
CA GLU A 500 -12.61 -37.06 21.38
C GLU A 500 -11.67 -36.37 22.38
N GLY A 501 -10.44 -36.86 22.58
CA GLY A 501 -9.48 -36.27 23.54
C GLY A 501 -8.91 -34.90 23.14
N ASP A 502 -8.95 -34.52 21.85
CA ASP A 502 -8.43 -33.23 21.38
C ASP A 502 -9.41 -32.07 21.59
N ARG A 503 -10.73 -32.36 21.56
CA ARG A 503 -11.77 -31.33 21.73
C ARG A 503 -11.89 -30.82 23.16
N ASP A 504 -11.61 -31.68 24.13
CA ASP A 504 -11.61 -31.31 25.53
C ASP A 504 -10.37 -30.47 25.88
N ARG A 505 -9.19 -30.79 25.31
CA ARG A 505 -7.96 -30.00 25.51
C ARG A 505 -8.08 -28.55 25.04
N GLU A 506 -8.79 -28.28 23.94
CA GLU A 506 -9.02 -26.91 23.46
C GLU A 506 -9.87 -26.06 24.42
N LYS A 507 -10.69 -26.69 25.27
CA LYS A 507 -11.63 -26.01 26.17
C LYS A 507 -10.94 -25.43 27.42
N TRP A 508 -9.81 -26.00 27.83
CA TRP A 508 -8.99 -25.53 28.97
C TRP A 508 -7.66 -24.90 28.56
N ALA A 509 -7.38 -24.79 27.26
CA ALA A 509 -6.15 -24.19 26.79
C ALA A 509 -6.10 -22.68 27.10
N TRP A 510 -5.24 -22.27 28.02
CA TRP A 510 -5.01 -20.86 28.33
C TRP A 510 -4.48 -20.12 27.10
N ARG A 511 -5.13 -19.00 26.74
CA ARG A 511 -4.75 -18.15 25.60
C ARG A 511 -4.24 -16.81 26.13
N PRO A 512 -2.93 -16.54 26.09
CA PRO A 512 -2.40 -15.26 26.51
C PRO A 512 -2.78 -14.17 25.51
N ASN A 513 -3.21 -13.02 26.01
CA ASN A 513 -3.39 -11.83 25.18
C ASN A 513 -2.05 -11.10 25.01
N VAL A 514 -1.21 -11.58 24.08
CA VAL A 514 0.08 -10.95 23.75
C VAL A 514 -0.07 -10.10 22.49
N ARG A 515 0.26 -8.81 22.60
CA ARG A 515 0.31 -7.89 21.47
C ARG A 515 1.74 -7.46 21.19
N LEU A 516 2.20 -7.68 19.96
CA LEU A 516 3.51 -7.28 19.47
C LEU A 516 3.33 -6.17 18.43
N SER A 517 4.02 -5.05 18.63
CA SER A 517 4.00 -3.91 17.70
C SER A 517 5.42 -3.50 17.35
N LEU A 518 5.87 -3.92 16.17
CA LEU A 518 7.20 -3.67 15.66
C LEU A 518 7.20 -2.44 14.75
N HIS A 519 8.18 -1.56 14.94
CA HIS A 519 8.31 -0.30 14.21
C HIS A 519 9.75 -0.09 13.75
N GLY A 520 9.94 0.39 12.54
CA GLY A 520 11.24 0.74 11.99
C GLY A 520 11.15 1.18 10.53
N PRO A 521 12.26 1.47 9.85
CA PRO A 521 12.27 1.70 8.40
C PRO A 521 12.02 0.40 7.62
N HIS A 522 12.57 -0.71 8.10
CA HIS A 522 12.34 -2.06 7.58
C HIS A 522 12.35 -3.08 8.72
N VAL A 523 11.15 -3.46 9.19
CA VAL A 523 10.98 -4.36 10.34
C VAL A 523 11.62 -5.73 10.10
N PHE A 524 11.31 -6.39 8.98
CA PHE A 524 11.83 -7.73 8.72
C PHE A 524 13.35 -7.76 8.54
N ALA A 525 13.96 -6.73 7.93
CA ALA A 525 15.42 -6.63 7.86
C ALA A 525 16.05 -6.45 9.25
N GLY A 526 15.41 -5.68 10.14
CA GLY A 526 15.82 -5.59 11.54
C GLY A 526 15.75 -6.93 12.28
N ILE A 527 14.67 -7.70 12.07
CA ILE A 527 14.55 -9.05 12.66
C ILE A 527 15.66 -9.97 12.10
N ARG A 528 15.90 -9.94 10.79
CA ARG A 528 16.99 -10.70 10.15
C ARG A 528 18.35 -10.39 10.78
N GLN A 529 18.68 -9.11 10.97
CA GLN A 529 19.91 -8.68 11.63
C GLN A 529 20.02 -9.22 13.07
N LEU A 530 18.91 -9.23 13.83
CA LEU A 530 18.90 -9.79 15.18
C LEU A 530 19.12 -11.30 15.19
N VAL A 531 18.64 -12.02 14.17
CA VAL A 531 18.94 -13.45 13.98
C VAL A 531 20.41 -13.65 13.61
N GLU A 532 20.94 -12.87 12.65
CA GLU A 532 22.35 -12.94 12.23
C GLU A 532 23.33 -12.64 13.40
N ALA A 533 22.94 -11.73 14.30
CA ALA A 533 23.69 -11.40 15.49
C ALA A 533 23.53 -12.42 16.64
N GLY A 534 22.64 -13.40 16.51
CA GLY A 534 22.39 -14.44 17.52
C GLY A 534 21.52 -14.01 18.70
N PHE A 535 20.85 -12.85 18.63
CA PHE A 535 19.90 -12.42 19.66
C PHE A 535 18.55 -13.14 19.57
N ILE A 536 18.16 -13.56 18.36
CA ILE A 536 16.95 -14.33 18.10
C ILE A 536 17.35 -15.70 17.56
N ASP A 537 16.82 -16.77 18.16
CA ASP A 537 16.97 -18.12 17.65
C ASP A 537 16.12 -18.32 16.39
N GLY A 538 16.76 -18.24 15.22
CA GLY A 538 16.11 -18.42 13.92
C GLY A 538 15.56 -19.83 13.67
N GLU A 539 15.97 -20.85 14.44
CA GLU A 539 15.45 -22.21 14.30
C GLU A 539 14.06 -22.34 14.93
N ARG A 540 13.81 -21.62 16.03
CA ARG A 540 12.53 -21.60 16.76
C ARG A 540 11.62 -20.44 16.35
N MET A 541 12.12 -19.51 15.54
CA MET A 541 11.36 -18.36 15.06
C MET A 541 10.18 -18.80 14.16
N PRO A 542 8.94 -18.34 14.42
CA PRO A 542 7.79 -18.70 13.61
C PRO A 542 7.82 -18.04 12.23
N GLY A 543 7.19 -18.70 11.25
CA GLY A 543 7.19 -18.26 9.85
C GLY A 543 6.63 -16.85 9.63
N TRP A 544 5.59 -16.45 10.36
CA TRP A 544 5.01 -15.11 10.25
C TRP A 544 5.99 -13.96 10.58
N MET A 545 7.05 -14.21 11.37
CA MET A 545 8.09 -13.23 11.66
C MET A 545 9.05 -12.99 10.48
N THR A 546 9.04 -13.85 9.47
CA THR A 546 9.86 -13.70 8.25
C THR A 546 9.23 -12.79 7.20
N GLY A 547 7.95 -12.42 7.37
CA GLY A 547 7.20 -11.61 6.40
C GLY A 547 6.61 -12.41 5.24
N GLU A 548 6.70 -13.75 5.25
CA GLU A 548 6.22 -14.63 4.17
C GLU A 548 4.73 -14.44 3.83
N GLU A 549 3.90 -14.15 4.84
CA GLU A 549 2.45 -14.00 4.67
C GLU A 549 2.05 -12.64 4.06
N GLY A 550 2.97 -11.68 3.97
CA GLY A 550 2.71 -10.37 3.36
C GLY A 550 1.61 -9.56 4.07
N VAL A 551 1.50 -9.70 5.39
CA VAL A 551 0.53 -9.01 6.25
C VAL A 551 1.29 -8.10 7.23
N THR A 552 0.76 -6.91 7.44
CA THR A 552 1.27 -5.92 8.41
C THR A 552 0.45 -5.85 9.69
N MET A 553 -0.76 -6.40 9.69
CA MET A 553 -1.65 -6.42 10.85
C MET A 553 -2.44 -7.73 10.89
N GLY A 554 -2.33 -8.50 11.97
CA GLY A 554 -3.00 -9.80 12.02
C GLY A 554 -3.07 -10.44 13.39
N ALA A 555 -3.87 -11.51 13.46
CA ALA A 555 -3.95 -12.38 14.61
C ALA A 555 -3.30 -13.72 14.28
N VAL A 556 -2.43 -14.23 15.15
CA VAL A 556 -1.82 -15.55 15.03
C VAL A 556 -2.78 -16.57 15.64
N ARG A 557 -3.19 -17.53 14.82
CA ARG A 557 -4.04 -18.67 15.18
C ARG A 557 -3.43 -19.95 14.61
N ASN A 558 -3.19 -20.94 15.47
CA ASN A 558 -2.53 -22.20 15.18
C ASN A 558 -1.17 -22.00 14.48
N GLY A 559 -0.35 -21.08 14.98
CA GLY A 559 0.98 -20.79 14.45
C GLY A 559 1.02 -20.04 13.12
N ARG A 560 -0.13 -19.66 12.54
CA ARG A 560 -0.22 -18.89 11.29
C ARG A 560 -0.84 -17.53 11.55
N ILE A 561 -0.29 -16.49 10.93
CA ILE A 561 -0.91 -15.16 10.97
C ILE A 561 -2.06 -15.11 9.97
N LYS A 562 -3.23 -14.70 10.45
CA LYS A 562 -4.38 -14.36 9.61
C LYS A 562 -4.62 -12.86 9.72
N GLY A 563 -5.10 -12.25 8.62
CA GLY A 563 -5.58 -10.88 8.69
C GLY A 563 -6.68 -10.75 9.74
N PHE A 564 -6.63 -9.69 10.55
CA PHE A 564 -7.71 -9.31 11.47
C PHE A 564 -9.05 -9.28 10.70
N ARG A 565 -10.08 -9.95 11.22
CA ARG A 565 -11.39 -10.24 10.58
C ARG A 565 -11.39 -11.18 9.36
N GLY A 566 -10.54 -12.21 9.33
CA GLY A 566 -10.64 -13.28 8.31
C GLY A 566 -10.24 -12.84 6.89
N SER A 567 -9.36 -11.83 6.79
CA SER A 567 -8.80 -11.32 5.53
C SER A 567 -7.43 -11.90 5.18
N GLY A 568 -6.98 -12.93 5.89
CA GLY A 568 -5.80 -13.74 5.54
C GLY A 568 -6.20 -15.13 5.08
N LEU A 569 -5.63 -15.52 3.92
CA LEU A 569 -5.93 -16.67 3.05
C LEU A 569 -7.33 -16.66 2.41
#